data_AF-A0A1M7NRG1-F1
#
_entry.id   AF-A0A1M7NRG1-F1
#
_cell.length_a   1.000
_cell.length_b   1.000
_cell.length_c   1.000
_cell.angle_alpha   90.00
_cell.angle_beta   90.00
_cell.angle_gamma   90.00
#
_symmetry.space_group_name_H-M   'P 1'
#
loop_
_entity.id
_entity.type
_entity.pdbx_description
1 polymer ?
#
loop_
_entity_poly.entity_id
_entity_poly.type
_entity_poly.pdbx_seq_one_letter_code
_entity_poly.pdbx_strand_id
1 'polypeptide(L)'
;MKNLTLVIGGIVLLLNLVIGLIFSSYKPFNVGLNSGVIIVNTLMLYILGASQIKDGFKISLSFLFLIAAVIEFILAFFVPDTWENNVALTMLILLFAGQVILYVIVYFVSKIS
;
A
#
# COMPACT_ATOMS: atom_id res chain seq x y z
N MET A 1 -7.86 -15.55 5.64
CA MET A 1 -7.58 -14.28 4.93
C MET A 1 -6.13 -13.83 5.08
N LYS A 2 -5.55 -13.80 6.29
CA LYS A 2 -4.19 -13.30 6.57
C LYS A 2 -3.09 -13.85 5.63
N ASN A 3 -2.97 -15.18 5.52
CA ASN A 3 -1.94 -15.81 4.69
C ASN A 3 -2.16 -15.57 3.18
N LEU A 4 -3.42 -15.47 2.74
CA LEU A 4 -3.77 -15.20 1.35
C LEU A 4 -3.31 -13.78 0.93
N THR A 5 -3.44 -12.79 1.83
CA THR A 5 -2.95 -11.43 1.58
C THR A 5 -1.45 -11.41 1.30
N LEU A 6 -0.65 -12.15 2.08
CA LEU A 6 0.80 -12.23 1.87
C LEU A 6 1.15 -12.92 0.54
N VAL A 7 0.43 -13.98 0.18
CA VAL A 7 0.63 -14.68 -1.10
C VAL A 7 0.31 -13.74 -2.26
N ILE A 8 -0.83 -13.05 -2.23
CA ILE A 8 -1.22 -12.09 -3.27
C ILE A 8 -0.19 -10.95 -3.36
N GLY A 9 0.20 -10.37 -2.23
CA GLY A 9 1.21 -9.31 -2.21
C GLY A 9 2.57 -9.77 -2.76
N GLY A 10 2.98 -10.99 -2.45
CA GLY A 10 4.18 -11.61 -3.02
C GLY A 10 4.09 -11.78 -4.54
N ILE A 11 2.95 -12.25 -5.06
CA ILE A 11 2.71 -12.36 -6.50
C ILE A 11 2.78 -10.98 -7.16
N VAL A 12 2.11 -9.97 -6.61
CA VAL A 12 2.11 -8.61 -7.15
C VAL A 12 3.51 -8.00 -7.12
N LEU A 13 4.29 -8.25 -6.07
CA LEU A 13 5.68 -7.81 -5.96
C LEU A 13 6.56 -8.44 -7.03
N LEU A 14 6.45 -9.76 -7.24
CA LEU A 14 7.18 -10.45 -8.30
C LEU A 14 6.81 -9.92 -9.69
N LEU A 15 5.52 -9.69 -9.94
CA LEU A 15 5.06 -9.09 -11.19
C LEU A 15 5.66 -7.69 -11.38
N ASN A 16 5.70 -6.86 -10.34
CA ASN A 16 6.29 -5.53 -10.39
C ASN A 16 7.78 -5.58 -10.79
N LEU A 17 8.54 -6.51 -10.20
CA LEU A 17 9.95 -6.70 -10.55
C LEU A 17 10.12 -7.17 -11.99
N VAL A 18 9.32 -8.13 -12.44
CA VAL A 18 9.35 -8.62 -13.83
C VAL A 18 9.01 -7.49 -14.81
N ILE A 19 7.99 -6.67 -14.51
CA ILE A 19 7.62 -5.50 -15.32
C ILE A 19 8.79 -4.50 -15.36
N GLY A 20 9.47 -4.26 -14.23
CA GLY A 20 10.67 -3.41 -14.17
C GLY A 20 11.83 -3.92 -15.03
N LEU A 21 11.96 -5.23 -15.22
CA LEU A 21 12.98 -5.82 -16.11
C LEU A 21 12.60 -5.71 -17.60
N ILE A 22 11.30 -5.66 -17.92
CA ILE A 22 10.80 -5.62 -19.30
C ILE A 22 10.78 -4.18 -19.85
N PHE A 23 10.36 -3.20 -19.04
CA PHE A 23 10.13 -1.83 -19.49
C PHE A 23 11.29 -0.89 -19.14
N SER A 24 12.04 -0.44 -20.16
CA SER A 24 13.15 0.49 -19.98
C SER A 24 12.75 1.88 -19.47
N SER A 25 11.49 2.27 -19.67
CA SER A 25 10.93 3.51 -19.10
C SER A 25 10.70 3.41 -17.59
N TYR A 26 10.60 2.20 -17.06
CA TYR A 26 10.34 1.97 -15.64
C TYR A 26 11.66 1.97 -14.87
N LYS A 27 12.11 3.17 -14.48
CA LYS A 27 13.42 3.37 -13.88
C LYS A 27 13.60 2.53 -12.61
N PRO A 28 14.83 2.06 -12.31
CA PRO A 28 15.11 1.27 -11.11
C PRO A 28 14.64 1.92 -9.80
N PHE A 29 14.76 3.26 -9.71
CA PHE A 29 14.25 4.03 -8.59
C PHE A 29 12.74 3.84 -8.37
N ASN A 30 11.94 4.02 -9.42
CA ASN A 30 10.49 3.82 -9.40
C ASN A 30 10.11 2.35 -9.16
N VAL A 31 10.90 1.39 -9.66
CA VAL A 31 10.72 -0.05 -9.38
C VAL A 31 10.88 -0.31 -7.88
N GLY A 32 11.92 0.24 -7.26
CA GLY A 32 12.14 0.13 -5.82
C GLY A 32 11.02 0.79 -5.00
N LEU A 33 10.60 1.98 -5.40
CA LEU A 33 9.51 2.72 -4.76
C LEU A 33 8.19 1.96 -4.78
N ASN A 34 7.76 1.51 -5.95
CA ASN A 34 6.55 0.70 -6.10
C ASN A 34 6.64 -0.64 -5.37
N SER A 35 7.83 -1.26 -5.34
CA SER A 35 8.06 -2.45 -4.52
C SER A 35 7.81 -2.15 -3.04
N GLY A 36 8.30 -1.01 -2.55
CA GLY A 36 8.01 -0.50 -1.21
C GLY A 36 6.51 -0.28 -0.98
N VAL A 37 5.82 0.40 -1.90
CA VAL A 37 4.36 0.62 -1.85
C VAL A 37 3.60 -0.71 -1.75
N ILE A 38 3.96 -1.70 -2.57
CA ILE A 38 3.34 -3.03 -2.55
C ILE A 38 3.55 -3.70 -1.20
N ILE A 39 4.78 -3.71 -0.67
CA ILE A 39 5.12 -4.33 0.61
C ILE A 39 4.31 -3.66 1.73
N VAL A 40 4.35 -2.34 1.81
CA VAL A 40 3.68 -1.56 2.86
C VAL A 40 2.17 -1.80 2.85
N ASN A 41 1.52 -1.71 1.69
CA ASN A 41 0.08 -1.94 1.58
C ASN A 41 -0.31 -3.39 1.87
N THR A 42 0.51 -4.35 1.44
CA THR A 42 0.30 -5.78 1.77
C THR A 42 0.35 -5.99 3.28
N LEU A 43 1.34 -5.39 3.95
CA LEU A 43 1.48 -5.48 5.41
C LEU A 43 0.31 -4.81 6.13
N MET A 44 -0.14 -3.64 5.66
CA MET A 44 -1.32 -2.96 6.22
C MET A 44 -2.59 -3.81 6.11
N LEU A 45 -2.83 -4.40 4.94
CA LEU A 45 -3.96 -5.34 4.75
C LEU A 45 -3.80 -6.61 5.59
N TYR A 46 -2.57 -7.11 5.76
CA TYR A 46 -2.30 -8.26 6.63
C TYR A 46 -2.60 -7.94 8.09
N ILE A 47 -2.11 -6.80 8.61
CA ILE A 47 -2.35 -6.32 9.97
C ILE A 47 -3.85 -6.12 10.20
N LEU A 48 -4.55 -5.50 9.26
CA LEU A 48 -6.00 -5.32 9.31
C LEU A 48 -6.74 -6.66 9.38
N GLY A 49 -6.41 -7.59 8.50
CA GLY A 49 -6.95 -8.95 8.52
C GLY A 49 -6.56 -9.73 9.78
N ALA A 50 -5.45 -9.37 10.42
CA ALA A 50 -4.97 -9.99 11.65
C ALA A 50 -5.60 -9.44 12.92
N SER A 51 -6.11 -8.22 12.88
CA SER A 51 -6.67 -7.47 14.01
C SER A 51 -7.96 -8.07 14.58
N GLN A 52 -8.34 -7.60 15.77
CA GLN A 52 -9.61 -7.94 16.44
C GLN A 52 -10.78 -7.01 16.03
N ILE A 53 -10.61 -6.21 14.97
CA ILE A 53 -11.65 -5.34 14.44
C ILE A 53 -12.82 -6.20 13.93
N LYS A 54 -14.07 -5.73 14.08
CA LYS A 54 -15.26 -6.42 13.57
C LYS A 54 -15.20 -6.56 12.05
N ASP A 55 -15.71 -7.68 11.53
CA ASP A 55 -15.53 -8.05 10.12
C ASP A 55 -16.11 -7.04 9.13
N GLY A 56 -17.23 -6.38 9.47
CA GLY A 56 -17.80 -5.31 8.64
C GLY A 56 -16.85 -4.12 8.46
N PHE A 57 -16.18 -3.68 9.53
CA PHE A 57 -15.17 -2.63 9.45
C PHE A 57 -13.92 -3.08 8.70
N LYS A 58 -13.49 -4.35 8.87
CA LYS A 58 -12.35 -4.92 8.15
C LYS A 58 -12.56 -4.91 6.64
N ILE A 59 -13.73 -5.34 6.17
CA ILE A 59 -14.04 -5.39 4.73
C ILE A 59 -14.01 -3.97 4.14
N SER A 60 -14.70 -3.01 4.78
CA SER A 60 -14.74 -1.63 4.31
C SER A 60 -13.35 -0.99 4.27
N LEU A 61 -12.55 -1.17 5.33
CA LEU A 61 -11.21 -0.59 5.39
C LEU A 61 -10.24 -1.28 4.41
N SER A 62 -10.40 -2.59 4.17
CA SER A 62 -9.62 -3.30 3.16
C SER A 62 -9.86 -2.75 1.75
N PHE A 63 -11.11 -2.40 1.43
CA PHE A 63 -11.46 -1.79 0.15
C PHE A 63 -10.85 -0.39 0.01
N LEU A 64 -10.91 0.43 1.06
CA LEU A 64 -10.26 1.75 1.07
C LEU A 64 -8.74 1.65 0.92
N PHE A 65 -8.10 0.69 1.61
CA PHE A 65 -6.67 0.46 1.49
C PHE A 65 -6.28 -0.01 0.10
N LEU A 66 -7.10 -0.84 -0.54
CA LEU A 66 -6.86 -1.25 -1.93
C LEU A 66 -6.89 -0.05 -2.89
N ILE A 67 -7.88 0.85 -2.76
CA ILE A 67 -7.95 2.06 -3.59
C ILE A 67 -6.71 2.93 -3.37
N ALA A 68 -6.35 3.17 -2.12
CA ALA A 68 -5.16 3.94 -1.76
C ALA A 68 -3.89 3.28 -2.32
N ALA A 69 -3.74 1.96 -2.23
CA ALA A 69 -2.60 1.23 -2.78
C ALA A 69 -2.46 1.43 -4.30
N VAL A 70 -3.57 1.43 -5.04
CA VAL A 70 -3.56 1.71 -6.49
C VAL A 70 -3.13 3.13 -6.77
N ILE A 71 -3.66 4.11 -6.03
CA ILE A 71 -3.27 5.52 -6.18
C ILE A 71 -1.78 5.71 -5.86
N GLU A 72 -1.30 5.12 -4.77
CA GLU A 72 0.11 5.16 -4.37
C GLU A 72 1.00 4.52 -5.43
N PHE A 73 0.61 3.38 -6.00
CA PHE A 73 1.38 2.72 -7.05
C PHE A 73 1.48 3.59 -8.31
N ILE A 74 0.37 4.23 -8.71
CA ILE A 74 0.37 5.16 -9.86
C ILE A 74 1.26 6.36 -9.56
N LEU A 75 1.14 6.96 -8.37
CA LEU A 75 1.98 8.09 -7.98
C LEU A 75 3.46 7.72 -8.00
N ALA A 76 3.84 6.62 -7.34
CA ALA A 76 5.21 6.12 -7.27
C ALA A 76 5.80 5.77 -8.65
N PHE A 77 4.96 5.35 -9.61
CA PHE A 77 5.38 5.16 -11.00
C PHE A 77 5.83 6.46 -11.68
N PHE A 78 5.21 7.59 -11.37
CA PHE A 78 5.52 8.90 -11.98
C PHE A 78 6.47 9.78 -11.14
N VAL A 79 6.98 9.28 -10.02
CA VAL A 79 7.92 10.01 -9.17
C VAL A 79 9.22 10.32 -9.95
N PRO A 80 9.68 11.57 -9.98
CA PRO A 80 11.02 11.91 -10.48
C PRO A 80 12.12 11.25 -9.66
N ASP A 81 13.24 10.89 -10.29
CA ASP A 81 14.39 10.23 -9.64
C ASP A 81 15.22 11.23 -8.79
N THR A 82 14.56 11.89 -7.85
CA THR A 82 15.10 12.89 -6.94
C THR A 82 14.39 12.76 -5.60
N TRP A 83 15.15 12.78 -4.51
CA TRP A 83 14.57 12.76 -3.16
C TRP A 83 14.14 14.15 -2.69
N GLU A 84 14.88 15.18 -3.10
CA GLU A 84 14.63 16.55 -2.68
C GLU A 84 13.49 17.19 -3.47
N ASN A 85 12.66 17.99 -2.76
CA ASN A 85 11.54 18.76 -3.33
C ASN A 85 10.57 17.92 -4.19
N ASN A 86 10.39 16.65 -3.82
CA ASN A 86 9.56 15.73 -4.58
C ASN A 86 8.13 15.69 -4.05
N VAL A 87 7.25 16.43 -4.70
CA VAL A 87 5.83 16.52 -4.32
C VAL A 87 5.13 15.16 -4.35
N ALA A 88 5.44 14.31 -5.32
CA ALA A 88 4.83 12.99 -5.43
C ALA A 88 5.24 12.07 -4.26
N LEU A 89 6.50 12.10 -3.82
CA LEU A 89 6.93 11.39 -2.60
C LEU A 89 6.23 11.90 -1.35
N THR A 90 6.09 13.22 -1.22
CA THR A 90 5.34 13.81 -0.10
C THR A 90 3.88 13.33 -0.10
N MET A 91 3.23 13.27 -1.27
CA MET A 91 1.86 12.76 -1.38
C MET A 91 1.75 11.26 -1.01
N LEU A 92 2.73 10.43 -1.37
CA LEU A 92 2.79 9.02 -0.96
C LEU A 92 2.85 8.88 0.55
N ILE A 93 3.71 9.67 1.21
CA ILE A 93 3.84 9.66 2.67
C ILE A 93 2.52 10.08 3.34
N LEU A 94 1.85 11.11 2.80
CA LEU A 94 0.57 11.59 3.33
C LEU A 94 -0.55 10.56 3.16
N LEU A 95 -0.63 9.88 2.02
CA LEU A 95 -1.60 8.81 1.79
C LEU A 95 -1.39 7.65 2.76
N PHE A 96 -0.15 7.19 2.91
CA PHE A 96 0.20 6.14 3.86
C PHE A 96 -0.14 6.54 5.31
N ALA A 97 0.22 7.77 5.71
CA ALA A 97 -0.14 8.29 7.02
C ALA A 97 -1.66 8.32 7.24
N GLY A 98 -2.43 8.70 6.20
CA GLY A 98 -3.88 8.64 6.20
C GLY A 98 -4.42 7.23 6.43
N GLN A 99 -3.87 6.22 5.76
CA GLN A 99 -4.25 4.82 5.98
C GLN A 99 -4.00 4.39 7.44
N VAL A 100 -2.84 4.74 8.01
CA VAL A 100 -2.51 4.43 9.42
C VAL A 100 -3.50 5.10 10.37
N ILE A 101 -3.80 6.38 10.17
CA ILE A 101 -4.77 7.12 10.98
C ILE A 101 -6.15 6.45 10.91
N LEU A 102 -6.62 6.11 9.71
CA LEU A 102 -7.91 5.43 9.51
C LEU A 102 -7.94 4.07 10.21
N TYR A 103 -6.87 3.28 10.11
CA TYR A 103 -6.75 2.01 10.83
C TYR A 103 -6.91 2.20 12.34
N VAL A 104 -6.18 3.17 12.91
CA VAL A 104 -6.21 3.45 14.35
C VAL A 104 -7.60 3.88 14.80
N ILE A 105 -8.24 4.80 14.07
CA ILE A 105 -9.61 5.26 14.38
C ILE A 105 -10.59 4.09 14.38
N VAL A 106 -10.60 3.30 13.31
CA VAL A 106 -11.50 2.15 13.18
C VAL A 106 -11.23 1.10 14.25
N TYR A 107 -9.96 0.88 14.61
CA TYR A 107 -9.58 -0.02 15.69
C TYR A 107 -10.21 0.37 17.03
N PHE A 108 -10.16 1.66 17.40
CA PHE A 108 -10.78 2.14 18.63
C PHE A 108 -12.31 2.12 18.56
N VAL A 109 -12.91 2.60 17.46
CA VAL A 109 -14.37 2.62 17.30
C VAL A 109 -14.96 1.21 17.35
N SER A 110 -14.29 0.24 16.70
CA SER A 110 -14.73 -1.16 16.70
C SER A 110 -14.72 -1.82 18.07
N LYS A 111 -13.97 -1.28 19.05
CA LYS A 111 -13.89 -1.81 20.41
C LYS A 111 -15.01 -1.27 21.31
N ILE A 112 -15.51 -0.08 21.01
CA ILE A 112 -16.57 0.60 21.78
C ILE A 112 -17.96 0.20 21.28
N SER A 113 -18.09 -0.03 19.97
CA SER A 113 -19.30 -0.58 19.33
C SER A 113 -19.53 -2.02 19.74
#